data_AF-A0A8S8YPJ1-F1
#
_entry.id   AF-A0A8S8YPJ1-F1
#
_cell.length_a   1.000
_cell.length_b   1.000
_cell.length_c   1.000
_cell.angle_alpha   90.00
_cell.angle_beta   90.00
_cell.angle_gamma   90.00
#
_symmetry.space_group_name_H-M   'P 1'
#
loop_
_entity.id
_entity.type
_entity.pdbx_description
1 polymer ?
#
loop_
_entity_poly.entity_id
_entity_poly.type
_entity_poly.pdbx_seq_one_letter_code
_entity_poly.pdbx_strand_id
1 'polypeptide(L)' 'MMFQDDEIYLGNLEKETTTFIRLEVIGKAPEAEIHISGIVEGSPIAAVPAKSISMEEE' A
#
# COMPACT_ATOMS: atom_id res chain seq x y z
N MET A 1 15.94 0.33 0.77
CA MET A 1 14.70 0.85 0.17
C MET A 1 14.79 2.36 0.16
N MET A 2 14.49 3.01 -0.97
CA MET A 2 14.30 4.46 -1.00
C MET A 2 12.89 4.73 -0.48
N PHE A 3 12.80 5.42 0.64
CA PHE A 3 11.55 5.94 1.18
C PHE A 3 11.57 7.45 0.92
N GLN A 4 10.50 7.98 0.36
CA GLN A 4 10.30 9.41 0.23
C GLN A 4 8.88 9.69 0.70
N ASP A 5 8.75 10.58 1.70
CA ASP A 5 7.49 11.16 2.12
C ASP A 5 6.34 10.14 2.30
N ASP A 6 6.64 8.98 2.92
CA ASP A 6 5.71 7.87 3.26
C ASP A 6 5.33 6.89 2.12
N GLU A 7 5.98 6.97 0.96
CA GLU A 7 5.78 6.03 -0.14
C GLU A 7 6.75 4.84 -0.14
N ILE A 8 6.24 3.66 -0.50
CA ILE A 8 7.03 2.43 -0.71
C ILE A 8 6.99 2.05 -2.18
N TYR A 9 8.13 2.12 -2.86
CA TYR A 9 8.26 1.64 -4.24
C TYR A 9 8.47 0.12 -4.28
N LEU A 10 7.52 -0.60 -4.88
CA LEU A 10 7.56 -2.07 -5.01
C LEU A 10 8.28 -2.58 -6.26
N GLY A 11 8.68 -1.68 -7.17
CA GLY A 11 9.27 -2.09 -8.45
C GLY A 11 8.24 -2.59 -9.46
N ASN A 12 8.72 -3.35 -10.45
CA ASN A 12 7.87 -3.99 -11.44
C ASN A 12 7.33 -5.32 -10.87
N LEU A 13 6.02 -5.46 -10.80
CA LEU A 13 5.36 -6.71 -10.44
C LEU A 13 5.09 -7.53 -11.71
N GLU A 14 5.40 -8.82 -11.66
CA GLU A 14 5.15 -9.71 -12.80
C GLU A 14 3.64 -9.96 -12.98
N LYS A 15 3.21 -10.09 -14.24
CA LYS A 15 1.81 -10.41 -14.57
C LYS A 15 1.42 -11.74 -13.91
N GLU A 16 0.16 -11.82 -13.47
CA GLU A 16 -0.42 -13.04 -12.86
C GLU A 16 0.27 -13.51 -11.57
N THR A 17 1.00 -12.62 -10.89
CA THR A 17 1.57 -12.90 -9.57
C THR A 17 0.79 -12.23 -8.46
N THR A 18 0.84 -12.85 -7.27
CA THR A 18 0.27 -12.28 -6.04
C THR A 18 1.41 -11.79 -5.16
N THR A 19 1.37 -10.52 -4.79
CA THR A 19 2.33 -9.91 -3.86
C THR A 19 1.65 -9.65 -2.52
N PHE A 20 2.27 -10.11 -1.44
CA PHE A 20 1.78 -9.87 -0.08
C PHE A 20 2.61 -8.77 0.59
N ILE A 21 1.93 -7.77 1.17
CA ILE A 21 2.55 -6.68 1.90
C ILE A 21 2.10 -6.79 3.36
N ARG A 22 3.05 -6.82 4.29
CA ARG A 22 2.79 -6.74 5.73
C ARG A 22 3.26 -5.38 6.23
N LEU A 23 2.36 -4.64 6.84
CA LEU A 23 2.64 -3.40 7.55
C LEU A 23 2.59 -3.66 9.05
N GLU A 24 3.56 -3.13 9.79
CA GLU A 24 3.54 -3.10 11.25
C GLU A 24 3.63 -1.63 11.69
N VAL A 25 2.66 -1.19 12.50
CA VAL A 25 2.59 0.16 13.02
C VAL A 25 3.02 0.12 14.47
N ILE A 26 4.10 0.85 14.80
CA ILE A 26 4.64 0.91 16.16
C ILE A 26 4.34 2.29 16.75
N GLY A 27 3.63 2.34 17.87
CA GLY A 27 3.27 3.57 18.57
C GLY A 27 1.76 3.83 18.56
N LYS A 28 1.36 5.10 18.72
CA LYS A 28 -0.06 5.51 18.69
C LYS A 28 -0.41 6.07 17.32
N ALA A 29 -0.84 5.21 16.39
CA ALA A 29 -1.50 5.64 15.17
C ALA A 29 -2.93 5.09 15.18
N PRO A 30 -3.97 5.95 15.23
CA PRO A 30 -5.36 5.50 15.32
C PRO A 30 -5.87 4.90 14.01
N GLU A 31 -5.23 5.22 12.87
CA GLU A 31 -5.63 4.79 11.55
C GLU A 31 -4.40 4.68 10.63
N ALA A 32 -4.46 3.76 9.67
CA ALA A 32 -3.51 3.66 8.57
C ALA A 32 -4.29 3.71 7.24
N GLU A 33 -3.98 4.71 6.42
CA GLU A 33 -4.52 4.84 5.08
C GLU A 33 -3.51 4.29 4.06
N ILE A 34 -3.95 3.39 3.19
CA ILE A 34 -3.11 2.76 2.17
C ILE A 34 -3.62 3.16 0.80
N HIS A 35 -2.78 3.86 0.04
CA HIS A 35 -2.98 4.13 -1.36
C HIS A 35 -2.04 3.28 -2.21
N ILE A 36 -2.61 2.53 -3.15
CA ILE A 36 -1.84 1.72 -4.11
C ILE A 36 -2.01 2.38 -5.47
N SER A 37 -0.90 2.77 -6.08
CA SER A 37 -0.90 3.29 -7.45
C SER A 37 0.24 2.68 -8.25
N GLY A 38 0.12 2.73 -9.56
CA GLY A 38 1.12 2.17 -10.47
C GLY A 38 0.78 2.40 -11.93
N ILE A 39 1.59 1.81 -12.80
CA ILE A 39 1.40 1.85 -14.25
C ILE A 39 1.07 0.43 -14.71
N VAL A 40 -0.09 0.26 -15.34
CA VAL A 40 -0.51 -1.01 -15.94
C VAL A 40 -0.61 -0.79 -17.44
N GLU A 41 0.21 -1.52 -18.20
CA GLU A 41 0.24 -1.43 -19.68
C GLU A 41 0.42 0.01 -20.21
N GLY A 42 1.27 0.78 -19.54
CA GLY A 42 1.58 2.18 -19.91
C GLY A 42 0.54 3.20 -19.44
N SER A 43 -0.55 2.78 -18.82
CA SER A 43 -1.59 3.66 -18.28
C SER A 43 -1.46 3.78 -16.76
N PRO A 44 -1.53 4.99 -16.19
CA PRO A 44 -1.54 5.17 -14.75
C PRO A 44 -2.85 4.66 -14.17
N ILE A 45 -2.75 3.85 -13.11
CA ILE A 45 -3.88 3.33 -12.35
C ILE A 45 -3.64 3.61 -10.86
N ALA A 46 -4.63 4.19 -10.20
CA ALA A 46 -4.70 4.24 -8.74
C ALA A 46 -5.82 3.28 -8.29
N ALA A 47 -5.50 2.37 -7.40
CA ALA A 47 -6.51 1.55 -6.74
C ALA A 47 -7.24 2.42 -5.72
N VAL A 48 -8.57 2.37 -5.75
CA VAL A 48 -9.40 2.94 -4.69
C VAL A 48 -9.25 2.01 -3.47
N PRO A 49 -8.97 2.53 -2.26
CA PRO A 49 -8.72 1.70 -1.09
C PRO A 49 -9.84 0.68 -0.87
N ALA A 50 -9.44 -0.58 -0.71
CA ALA A 50 -10.34 -1.67 -0.39
C ALA A 50 -10.69 -1.64 1.10
N LYS A 51 -11.47 -0.62 1.51
CA LYS A 51 -11.90 -0.33 2.90
C LYS A 51 -10.76 0.09 3.84
N SER A 52 -10.99 1.14 4.62
CA SER A 52 -10.12 1.52 5.74
C SER A 52 -10.04 0.37 6.75
N ILE A 53 -8.83 0.10 7.26
CA ILE A 53 -8.61 -0.87 8.33
C ILE A 53 -8.56 -0.07 9.64
N SER A 54 -9.64 -0.14 10.43
CA SER A 54 -9.63 0.38 11.80
C SER A 54 -8.99 -0.63 12.73
N MET A 55 -7.99 -0.21 13.51
CA MET A 55 -7.55 -0.97 14.67
C MET A 55 -8.56 -0.70 15.80
N GLU A 56 -9.55 -1.57 15.96
CA GLU A 56 -10.40 -1.53 17.15
C GLU A 56 -9.55 -1.97 18.36
N GLU A 57 -9.50 -1.13 19.41
CA GLU A 57 -8.96 -1.54 20.72
C GLU A 57 -9.95 -2.53 21.35
N GLU A 58 -9.53 -3.77 21.58
CA GLU A 58 -10.25 -4.76 22.42
C GLU A 58 -10.27 -4.34 23.89
#